data_AF-A0A8S3JGY3-F1
#
_entry.id   AF-A0A8S3JGY3-F1
#
_cell.length_a   1.000
_cell.length_b   1.000
_cell.length_c   1.000
_cell.angle_alpha   90.00
_cell.angle_beta   90.00
_cell.angle_gamma   90.00
#
_symmetry.space_group_name_H-M   'P 1'
#
loop_
_entity.id
_entity.type
_entity.pdbx_description
1 polymer ?
#
loop_
_entity_poly.entity_id
_entity_poly.type
_entity_poly.pdbx_seq_one_letter_code
_entity_poly.pdbx_strand_id
1 'polypeptide(L)'
;VFNLTGQRPPDSNNLLSTKYDERSKSLTNYSDDEKIDLSVDNFNHTYDLPVIRTIDIQRYLDSFLPWLNNKHRKPFLVVGPDGCGKGTLLRYCFRQLRSTQVTILHCSAQTSPIHVIQKLNQSCIQVSSTNGRTYRPKDCENLILYVKDINLPKLDKWGTSQLIEFLQQ
;
A
#
# COMPACT_ATOMS: atom_id res chain seq x y z
N VAL A 1 7.75 -19.30 -17.23
CA VAL A 1 8.94 -18.79 -16.52
C VAL A 1 9.87 -19.93 -16.09
N PHE A 2 9.42 -20.86 -15.24
CA PHE A 2 10.23 -22.00 -14.79
C PHE A 2 10.87 -22.84 -15.91
N ASN A 3 10.12 -23.15 -16.97
CA ASN A 3 10.67 -23.87 -18.14
C ASN A 3 11.78 -23.09 -18.87
N LEU A 4 11.74 -21.75 -18.83
CA LEU A 4 12.76 -20.90 -19.47
C LEU A 4 14.02 -20.75 -18.61
N THR A 5 13.87 -20.84 -17.28
CA THR A 5 14.98 -20.72 -16.34
C THR A 5 15.64 -22.06 -16.00
N GLY A 6 15.10 -23.18 -16.50
CA GLY A 6 15.56 -24.53 -16.20
C GLY A 6 15.34 -24.95 -14.74
N GLN A 7 14.57 -24.17 -13.96
CA GLN A 7 14.30 -24.43 -12.55
C GLN A 7 12.99 -25.17 -12.39
N ARG A 8 12.93 -26.09 -11.41
CA ARG A 8 11.69 -26.77 -11.03
C ARG A 8 11.07 -26.08 -9.82
N PRO A 9 9.78 -25.69 -9.88
CA PRO A 9 9.08 -25.18 -8.72
C PRO A 9 8.88 -26.31 -7.69
N PRO A 10 8.73 -25.98 -6.39
CA PRO A 10 8.51 -26.99 -5.34
C PRO A 10 7.16 -27.71 -5.50
N ASP A 11 6.14 -27.00 -5.97
CA ASP A 11 4.83 -27.55 -6.30
C ASP A 11 4.45 -27.18 -7.75
N SER A 12 4.24 -28.19 -8.59
CA SER A 12 3.84 -28.02 -9.99
C SER A 12 2.37 -27.64 -10.15
N ASN A 13 1.53 -27.94 -9.15
CA ASN A 13 0.09 -27.71 -9.21
C ASN A 13 -0.27 -26.30 -8.75
N ASN A 14 0.53 -25.69 -7.88
CA ASN A 14 0.32 -24.32 -7.40
C ASN A 14 1.58 -23.46 -7.53
N LEU A 15 1.89 -23.04 -8.76
CA LEU A 15 3.06 -22.20 -9.03
C LEU A 15 3.03 -20.85 -8.31
N LEU A 16 1.83 -20.33 -8.03
CA LEU A 16 1.64 -19.04 -7.38
C LEU A 16 1.87 -19.08 -5.87
N SER A 17 1.98 -20.26 -5.27
CA SER A 17 2.38 -20.43 -3.87
C SER A 17 3.91 -20.58 -3.72
N THR A 18 4.70 -20.45 -4.78
CA THR A 18 6.16 -20.50 -4.68
C THR A 18 6.71 -19.18 -4.13
N LYS A 19 7.56 -19.28 -3.10
CA LYS A 19 8.33 -18.20 -2.47
C LYS A 19 9.82 -18.49 -2.58
N TYR A 20 10.64 -17.45 -2.68
CA TYR A 20 12.08 -17.57 -2.50
C TYR A 20 12.44 -17.32 -1.03
N ASP A 21 13.12 -18.27 -0.39
CA ASP A 21 13.68 -18.09 0.95
C ASP A 21 15.16 -17.70 0.85
N GLU A 22 15.48 -16.48 1.30
CA GLU A 22 16.85 -15.97 1.30
C GLU A 22 17.78 -16.77 2.23
N ARG A 23 17.24 -17.39 3.30
CA ARG A 23 18.05 -18.12 4.29
C ARG A 23 18.56 -19.45 3.72
N SER A 24 17.65 -20.24 3.15
CA SER A 24 18.00 -21.52 2.52
C SER A 24 18.53 -21.33 1.08
N LYS A 25 18.41 -20.13 0.51
CA LYS A 25 18.69 -19.82 -0.90
C LYS A 25 17.94 -20.75 -1.87
N SER A 26 16.73 -21.19 -1.49
CA SER A 26 15.93 -22.14 -2.24
C SER A 26 14.52 -21.63 -2.51
N LEU A 27 13.84 -22.23 -3.48
CA LEU A 27 12.41 -22.05 -3.67
C LEU A 27 11.68 -22.94 -2.65
N THR A 28 10.73 -22.37 -1.95
CA THR A 28 9.83 -23.05 -1.00
C THR A 28 8.39 -22.67 -1.32
N ASN A 29 7.42 -23.28 -0.65
CA ASN A 29 6.03 -22.85 -0.77
C ASN A 29 5.64 -21.94 0.40
N TYR A 30 4.73 -21.00 0.16
CA TYR A 30 3.98 -20.35 1.23
C TYR A 30 3.20 -21.42 2.00
N SER A 31 3.11 -21.21 3.31
CA SER A 31 2.36 -22.03 4.26
C SER A 31 1.52 -21.10 5.11
N ASP A 32 0.31 -21.52 5.47
CA ASP A 32 -0.53 -20.71 6.35
C ASP A 32 0.15 -20.48 7.70
N ASP A 33 0.08 -19.24 8.20
CA ASP A 33 0.58 -18.91 9.52
C ASP A 33 -0.57 -19.01 10.52
N GLU A 34 -0.59 -20.11 11.28
CA GLU A 34 -1.61 -20.39 12.28
C GLU A 34 -1.43 -19.59 13.57
N LYS A 35 -0.32 -18.86 13.74
CA LYS A 35 -0.04 -18.12 14.97
C LYS A 35 -0.65 -16.72 14.91
N ILE A 36 -1.83 -16.59 15.51
CA ILE A 36 -2.45 -15.29 15.80
C ILE A 36 -2.83 -15.28 17.28
N ASP A 37 -2.15 -14.43 18.05
CA ASP A 37 -2.59 -14.12 19.41
C ASP A 37 -3.84 -13.24 19.30
N LEU A 38 -5.00 -13.86 19.51
CA LEU A 38 -6.30 -13.22 19.46
C LEU A 38 -6.77 -12.90 20.88
N SER A 39 -6.96 -11.61 21.17
CA SER A 39 -7.70 -11.12 22.33
C SER A 39 -8.93 -10.35 21.88
N VAL A 40 -9.89 -10.17 22.79
CA VAL A 40 -11.09 -9.36 22.53
C VAL A 40 -10.71 -7.92 22.18
N ASP A 41 -9.61 -7.40 22.75
CA ASP A 41 -9.13 -6.06 22.51
C ASP A 41 -8.74 -5.81 21.04
N ASN A 42 -8.33 -6.86 20.31
CA ASN A 42 -8.02 -6.75 18.89
C ASN A 42 -9.25 -6.41 18.03
N PHE A 43 -10.46 -6.61 18.53
CA PHE A 43 -11.71 -6.36 17.80
C PHE A 43 -12.37 -5.03 18.17
N ASN A 44 -11.84 -4.31 19.17
CA ASN A 44 -12.39 -3.03 19.61
C ASN A 44 -12.20 -1.91 18.56
N HIS A 45 -11.20 -2.06 17.69
CA HIS A 45 -10.90 -1.08 16.64
C HIS A 45 -11.32 -1.60 15.27
N THR A 46 -12.43 -1.07 14.74
CA THR A 46 -12.98 -1.45 13.41
C THR A 46 -11.99 -1.23 12.27
N TYR A 47 -11.07 -0.28 12.44
CA TYR A 47 -10.04 0.04 11.45
C TYR A 47 -8.77 -0.78 11.60
N ASP A 48 -8.68 -1.61 12.65
CA ASP A 48 -7.47 -2.29 13.07
C ASP A 48 -7.68 -3.77 13.44
N LEU A 49 -8.49 -4.43 12.63
CA LEU A 49 -8.83 -5.84 12.82
C LEU A 49 -7.61 -6.74 12.56
N PRO A 50 -7.49 -7.87 13.30
CA PRO A 50 -6.45 -8.85 13.05
C PRO A 50 -6.58 -9.45 11.65
N VAL A 51 -5.45 -9.59 10.96
CA VAL A 51 -5.38 -10.14 9.60
C VAL A 51 -4.85 -11.56 9.64
N ILE A 52 -5.65 -12.50 9.14
CA ILE A 52 -5.24 -13.89 8.97
C ILE A 52 -4.25 -13.98 7.81
N ARG A 53 -3.02 -14.45 8.09
CA ARG A 53 -1.95 -14.55 7.10
C ARG A 53 -2.07 -15.84 6.28
N THR A 54 -3.11 -15.91 5.47
CA THR A 54 -3.27 -16.96 4.46
C THR A 54 -2.16 -16.87 3.40
N ILE A 55 -1.96 -17.95 2.63
CA ILE A 55 -1.01 -17.98 1.50
C ILE A 55 -1.12 -16.74 0.60
N ASP A 56 -2.33 -16.35 0.20
CA ASP A 56 -2.53 -15.19 -0.69
C ASP A 56 -2.11 -13.88 -0.03
N ILE A 57 -2.46 -13.69 1.24
CA ILE A 57 -2.09 -12.49 2.00
C ILE A 57 -0.56 -12.40 2.09
N GLN A 58 0.11 -13.50 2.45
CA GLN A 58 1.58 -13.52 2.52
C GLN A 58 2.22 -13.17 1.16
N ARG A 59 1.71 -13.72 0.06
CA ARG A 59 2.17 -13.40 -1.29
C ARG A 59 2.01 -11.91 -1.62
N TYR A 60 0.87 -11.32 -1.27
CA TYR A 60 0.65 -9.89 -1.51
C TYR A 60 1.58 -9.03 -0.64
N LEU A 61 1.80 -9.41 0.62
CA LEU A 61 2.73 -8.72 1.51
C LEU A 61 4.16 -8.73 0.94
N ASP A 62 4.65 -9.90 0.52
CA ASP A 62 5.98 -10.03 -0.08
C ASP A 62 6.11 -9.24 -1.39
N SER A 63 5.00 -8.97 -2.08
CA SER A 63 4.98 -8.13 -3.29
C SER A 63 5.00 -6.62 -2.97
N PHE A 64 4.27 -6.18 -1.94
CA PHE A 64 4.08 -4.74 -1.66
C PHE A 64 5.11 -4.16 -0.70
N LEU A 65 5.56 -4.94 0.29
CA LEU A 65 6.48 -4.49 1.33
C LEU A 65 7.79 -3.91 0.76
N PRO A 66 8.40 -4.48 -0.30
CA PRO A 66 9.58 -3.88 -0.92
C PRO A 66 9.35 -2.46 -1.44
N TRP A 67 8.16 -2.16 -1.97
CA TRP A 67 7.80 -0.83 -2.49
C TRP A 67 7.42 0.17 -1.41
N LEU A 68 7.10 -0.30 -0.20
CA LEU A 68 6.82 0.55 0.96
C LEU A 68 8.07 0.85 1.78
N ASN A 69 9.14 0.06 1.63
CA ASN A 69 10.39 0.25 2.33
C ASN A 69 11.11 1.53 1.85
N ASN A 70 11.66 2.30 2.79
CA ASN A 70 12.29 3.59 2.53
C ASN A 70 13.41 3.55 1.46
N LYS A 71 14.12 2.42 1.32
CA LYS A 71 15.21 2.28 0.34
C LYS A 71 14.74 2.14 -1.12
N HIS A 72 13.56 1.57 -1.34
CA HIS A 72 13.05 1.21 -2.67
C HIS A 72 11.63 1.71 -2.87
N ARG A 73 11.29 2.83 -2.24
CA ARG A 73 9.94 3.35 -2.24
C ARG A 73 9.48 3.67 -3.65
N LYS A 74 8.33 3.12 -4.04
CA LYS A 74 7.69 3.42 -5.33
C LYS A 74 6.20 3.69 -5.13
N PRO A 75 5.61 4.66 -5.85
CA PRO A 75 4.16 4.77 -5.91
C PRO A 75 3.58 3.55 -6.64
N PHE A 76 2.48 3.00 -6.13
CA PHE A 76 1.80 1.86 -6.74
C PHE A 76 0.28 1.96 -6.53
N LEU A 77 -0.47 1.24 -7.36
CA LEU A 77 -1.92 1.12 -7.27
C LEU A 77 -2.32 -0.32 -6.94
N VAL A 78 -3.24 -0.48 -5.99
CA VAL A 78 -3.85 -1.79 -5.69
C VAL A 78 -5.23 -1.84 -6.31
N VAL A 79 -5.42 -2.77 -7.23
CA VAL A 79 -6.68 -2.97 -7.97
C VAL A 79 -7.32 -4.29 -7.55
N GLY A 80 -8.63 -4.28 -7.36
CA GLY A 80 -9.41 -5.48 -7.05
C GLY A 80 -10.88 -5.13 -6.80
N PRO A 81 -11.77 -6.12 -6.78
CA PRO A 81 -13.21 -5.91 -6.56
C PRO A 81 -13.52 -5.23 -5.22
N ASP A 82 -14.70 -4.62 -5.12
CA ASP A 82 -15.15 -4.04 -3.86
C ASP A 82 -15.37 -5.12 -2.81
N GLY A 83 -15.03 -4.79 -1.56
CA GLY A 83 -15.08 -5.76 -0.45
C GLY A 83 -13.95 -6.80 -0.39
N CYS A 84 -13.00 -6.84 -1.33
CA CYS A 84 -11.91 -7.85 -1.31
C CYS A 84 -10.78 -7.60 -0.28
N GLY A 85 -10.95 -6.67 0.66
CA GLY A 85 -9.99 -6.44 1.74
C GLY A 85 -8.76 -5.58 1.40
N LYS A 86 -8.72 -4.92 0.23
CA LYS A 86 -7.62 -4.03 -0.20
C LYS A 86 -7.16 -3.05 0.90
N GLY A 87 -8.12 -2.38 1.52
CA GLY A 87 -7.86 -1.39 2.57
C GLY A 87 -7.33 -2.01 3.86
N THR A 88 -7.83 -3.18 4.24
CA THR A 88 -7.36 -3.94 5.41
C THR A 88 -5.91 -4.37 5.22
N LEU A 89 -5.59 -4.92 4.04
CA LEU A 89 -4.23 -5.34 3.70
C LEU A 89 -3.24 -4.18 3.71
N LEU A 90 -3.57 -3.05 3.06
CA LEU A 90 -2.69 -1.87 3.04
C LEU A 90 -2.47 -1.28 4.43
N ARG A 91 -3.53 -1.18 5.25
CA ARG A 91 -3.40 -0.72 6.64
C ARG A 91 -2.50 -1.63 7.46
N TYR A 92 -2.65 -2.95 7.28
CA TYR A 92 -1.78 -3.92 7.91
C TYR A 92 -0.31 -3.72 7.53
N CYS A 93 0.00 -3.43 6.26
CA CYS A 93 1.35 -3.06 5.82
C CYS A 93 1.84 -1.76 6.47
N PHE A 94 1.01 -0.72 6.50
CA PHE A 94 1.40 0.59 7.01
C PHE A 94 1.77 0.56 8.50
N ARG A 95 1.12 -0.29 9.31
CA ARG A 95 1.44 -0.48 10.73
C ARG A 95 2.84 -1.04 10.97
N GLN A 96 3.41 -1.76 10.00
CA GLN A 96 4.75 -2.31 10.10
C GLN A 96 5.84 -1.28 9.77
N LEU A 97 5.47 -0.14 9.18
CA LEU A 97 6.41 0.90 8.79
C LEU A 97 6.77 1.76 10.00
N ARG A 98 8.07 1.97 10.22
CA ARG A 98 8.57 2.86 11.27
C ARG A 98 8.69 4.29 10.75
N SER A 99 8.57 5.26 11.65
CA SER A 99 8.76 6.70 11.36
C SER A 99 7.95 7.19 10.14
N THR A 100 6.79 6.58 9.90
CA THR A 100 5.95 6.83 8.73
C THR A 100 4.55 7.22 9.18
N GLN A 101 4.09 8.38 8.73
CA GLN A 101 2.70 8.82 8.90
C GLN A 101 1.91 8.50 7.65
N VAL A 102 0.66 8.07 7.82
CA VAL A 102 -0.26 7.82 6.70
C VAL A 102 -1.39 8.84 6.75
N THR A 103 -1.55 9.59 5.66
CA THR A 103 -2.68 10.50 5.47
C THR A 103 -3.61 9.90 4.43
N ILE A 104 -4.86 9.66 4.82
CA ILE A 104 -5.86 9.03 3.96
C ILE A 104 -6.71 10.12 3.29
N LEU A 105 -6.82 10.04 1.97
CA LEU A 105 -7.73 10.85 1.17
C LEU A 105 -8.83 9.95 0.61
N HIS A 106 -10.06 10.19 1.02
CA HIS A 106 -11.24 9.51 0.48
C HIS A 106 -11.78 10.31 -0.69
N CYS A 107 -11.63 9.77 -1.91
CA CYS A 107 -12.16 10.44 -3.09
C CYS A 107 -13.67 10.27 -3.22
N SER A 108 -14.27 11.23 -3.89
CA SER A 108 -15.67 11.31 -4.27
C SER A 108 -15.77 12.06 -5.61
N ALA A 109 -16.97 12.14 -6.19
CA ALA A 109 -17.21 12.90 -7.42
C ALA A 109 -16.81 14.39 -7.31
N GLN A 110 -16.76 14.95 -6.10
CA GLN A 110 -16.40 16.36 -5.85
C GLN A 110 -14.92 16.54 -5.49
N THR A 111 -14.15 15.45 -5.41
CA THR A 111 -12.74 15.55 -5.00
C THR A 111 -11.91 16.21 -6.10
N SER A 112 -11.33 17.37 -5.80
CA SER A 112 -10.44 18.13 -6.67
C SER A 112 -9.02 18.23 -6.08
N PRO A 113 -8.02 18.68 -6.85
CA PRO A 113 -6.64 18.87 -6.39
C PRO A 113 -6.50 19.69 -5.10
N ILE A 114 -7.40 20.65 -4.86
CA ILE A 114 -7.31 21.50 -3.68
C ILE A 114 -7.50 20.71 -2.37
N HIS A 115 -8.26 19.62 -2.39
CA HIS A 115 -8.43 18.75 -1.22
C HIS A 115 -7.15 17.97 -0.90
N VAL A 116 -6.38 17.59 -1.93
CA VAL A 116 -5.05 16.97 -1.74
C VAL A 116 -4.13 17.97 -1.03
N ILE A 117 -4.06 19.21 -1.53
CA ILE A 117 -3.23 20.26 -0.95
C ILE A 117 -3.65 20.55 0.49
N GLN A 118 -4.95 20.65 0.77
CA GLN A 118 -5.47 20.83 2.12
C GLN A 118 -5.07 19.68 3.06
N LYS A 119 -5.12 18.42 2.60
CA LYS A 119 -4.66 17.26 3.39
C LYS A 119 -3.16 17.24 3.62
N LEU A 120 -2.37 17.65 2.64
CA LEU A 120 -0.93 17.84 2.80
C LEU A 120 -0.64 18.97 3.79
N ASN A 121 -1.32 20.11 3.73
CA ASN A 121 -1.15 21.21 4.70
C ASN A 121 -1.46 20.82 6.15
N GLN A 122 -2.41 19.91 6.36
CA GLN A 122 -2.71 19.37 7.69
C GLN A 122 -1.56 18.52 8.23
N SER A 123 -0.90 17.74 7.36
CA SER A 123 0.10 16.72 7.72
C SER A 123 1.56 17.17 7.55
N CYS A 124 1.79 18.30 6.87
CA CYS A 124 3.09 18.85 6.52
C CYS A 124 3.25 20.30 6.99
N ILE A 125 4.50 20.72 7.17
CA ILE A 125 4.91 22.12 7.25
C ILE A 125 5.50 22.58 5.92
N GLN A 126 5.35 23.86 5.63
CA GLN A 126 6.01 24.49 4.49
C GLN A 126 7.37 25.05 4.92
N VAL A 127 8.44 24.53 4.35
CA VAL A 127 9.81 24.97 4.61
C VAL A 127 10.30 25.81 3.45
N SER A 128 10.74 27.02 3.76
CA SER A 128 11.33 27.94 2.80
C SER A 128 12.83 27.66 2.69
N SER A 129 13.31 27.39 1.49
CA SER A 129 14.74 27.18 1.19
C SER A 129 15.16 28.05 0.02
N THR A 130 16.46 28.09 -0.28
CA THR A 130 17.03 28.77 -1.46
C THR A 130 16.44 28.25 -2.78
N ASN A 131 15.95 27.00 -2.78
CA ASN A 131 15.33 26.36 -3.95
C ASN A 131 13.80 26.53 -3.97
N GLY A 132 13.25 27.47 -3.20
CA GLY A 132 11.83 27.71 -3.10
C GLY A 132 11.18 27.04 -1.88
N ARG A 133 9.84 26.98 -1.91
CA ARG A 133 9.04 26.45 -0.80
C ARG A 133 8.73 24.98 -1.03
N THR A 134 8.98 24.15 -0.04
CA THR A 134 8.76 22.71 -0.10
C THR A 134 7.92 22.24 1.08
N TYR A 135 7.12 21.19 0.89
CA TYR A 135 6.40 20.55 1.99
C TYR A 135 7.29 19.49 2.64
N ARG A 136 7.34 19.49 3.97
CA ARG A 136 7.95 18.41 4.77
C ARG A 136 6.95 17.90 5.81
N PRO A 137 6.88 16.59 6.08
CA PRO A 137 6.02 16.06 7.13
C PRO A 137 6.38 16.68 8.49
N LYS A 138 5.38 16.89 9.36
CA LYS A 138 5.59 17.61 10.64
C LYS A 138 6.35 16.78 11.67
N ASP A 139 5.87 15.56 11.91
CA ASP A 139 6.24 14.75 13.07
C ASP A 139 6.88 13.40 12.68
N CYS A 140 7.22 13.23 11.40
CA CYS A 140 7.77 11.98 10.89
C CYS A 140 8.78 12.20 9.76
N GLU A 141 9.60 11.19 9.51
CA GLU A 141 10.53 11.21 8.38
C GLU A 141 9.82 11.02 7.04
N ASN A 142 8.73 10.25 7.06
CA ASN A 142 8.07 9.74 5.86
C ASN A 142 6.57 9.95 5.93
N LEU A 143 5.98 10.50 4.86
CA LEU A 143 4.53 10.60 4.70
C LEU A 143 4.06 9.71 3.55
N ILE A 144 3.06 8.89 3.79
CA ILE A 144 2.32 8.16 2.76
C ILE A 144 0.97 8.84 2.55
N LEU A 145 0.72 9.28 1.33
CA LEU A 145 -0.62 9.70 0.91
C LEU A 145 -1.37 8.47 0.38
N TYR A 146 -2.34 7.97 1.14
CA TYR A 146 -3.19 6.86 0.73
C TYR A 146 -4.49 7.39 0.11
N VAL A 147 -4.59 7.37 -1.22
CA VAL A 147 -5.77 7.81 -1.97
C VAL A 147 -6.71 6.62 -2.18
N LYS A 148 -7.92 6.70 -1.64
CA LYS A 148 -8.99 5.72 -1.85
C LYS A 148 -9.92 6.19 -2.97
N ASP A 149 -10.39 5.24 -3.77
CA ASP A 149 -11.45 5.44 -4.77
C ASP A 149 -11.07 6.49 -5.83
N ILE A 150 -9.82 6.42 -6.33
CA ILE A 150 -9.23 7.36 -7.31
C ILE A 150 -10.01 7.45 -8.63
N ASN A 151 -10.88 6.49 -8.90
CA ASN A 151 -11.76 6.43 -10.05
C ASN A 151 -13.07 7.23 -9.89
N LEU A 152 -13.42 7.69 -8.68
CA LEU A 152 -14.64 8.46 -8.42
C LEU A 152 -14.65 9.95 -8.83
N PRO A 153 -13.53 10.69 -8.86
CA PRO A 153 -13.54 12.11 -9.24
C PRO A 153 -14.21 12.34 -10.61
N LYS A 154 -15.04 13.38 -10.69
CA LYS A 154 -15.78 13.71 -11.91
C LYS A 154 -14.82 14.03 -13.07
N LEU A 155 -15.10 13.44 -14.23
CA LEU A 155 -14.42 13.76 -15.48
C LEU A 155 -14.98 15.06 -16.07
N ASP A 156 -14.11 15.82 -16.71
CA ASP A 156 -14.52 16.96 -17.53
C ASP A 156 -15.23 16.50 -18.82
N LYS A 157 -15.64 17.47 -19.64
CA LYS A 157 -16.31 17.21 -20.92
C LYS A 157 -15.46 16.43 -21.93
N TRP A 158 -14.16 16.28 -21.68
CA TRP A 158 -13.20 15.59 -22.53
C TRP A 158 -12.72 14.26 -21.93
N GLY A 159 -13.31 13.81 -20.82
CA GLY A 159 -12.95 12.57 -20.16
C GLY A 159 -11.68 12.66 -19.29
N THR A 160 -11.21 13.87 -18.98
CA THR A 160 -10.01 14.10 -18.17
C THR A 160 -10.37 14.34 -16.71
N SER A 161 -9.63 13.73 -15.79
CA SER A 161 -9.75 14.01 -14.36
C SER A 161 -8.66 14.98 -13.92
N GLN A 162 -9.05 16.15 -13.44
CA GLN A 162 -8.12 17.14 -12.89
C GLN A 162 -7.31 16.58 -11.71
N LEU A 163 -7.90 15.66 -10.93
CA LEU A 163 -7.19 15.02 -9.82
C LEU A 163 -6.07 14.10 -10.32
N ILE A 164 -6.35 13.30 -11.35
CA ILE A 164 -5.35 12.38 -11.93
C ILE A 164 -4.24 13.19 -12.58
N GLU A 165 -4.57 14.22 -13.35
CA GLU A 165 -3.59 15.10 -13.98
C GLU A 165 -2.68 15.77 -12.94
N PHE A 166 -3.25 16.26 -11.84
CA PHE A 166 -2.48 16.83 -10.73
C PHE A 166 -1.51 15.82 -10.09
N LEU A 167 -1.89 14.55 -9.99
CA LEU A 167 -1.02 13.50 -9.44
C LEU A 167 0.07 13.03 -10.42
N GLN A 168 -0.06 13.35 -11.71
CA GLN A 168 0.90 12.97 -12.77
C GLN A 168 2.01 14.00 -12.97
N GLN A 169 1.82 15.25 -12.53
CA GLN A 169 2.80 16.35 -12.60
C GLN A 169 4.03 16.08 -11.74
#